data_AF-A0A8C5I115-F1
#
_entry.id   AF-A0A8C5I115-F1
#
_cell.length_a   1.000
_cell.length_b   1.000
_cell.length_c   1.000
_cell.angle_alpha   90.00
_cell.angle_beta   90.00
_cell.angle_gamma   90.00
#
_symmetry.space_group_name_H-M   'P 1'
#
loop_
_entity.id
_entity.type
_entity.pdbx_description
1 polymer ?
#
loop_
_entity_poly.entity_id
_entity_poly.type
_entity_poly.pdbx_seq_one_letter_code
_entity_poly.pdbx_strand_id
1 'polypeptide(L)'
;MSLWMILPVSLPVLTITGIWVVLYNQSCEEALYLQSGPSFCCTLDNVPLISKCGTLPPESCFFSLICSTGSFMVMVIVLLRYAHVIEKHQNCVLNTASLSTGWICAAGLIMVGNFQVDNAKVLHYVGAGIAFPTSMLFVGLQSALTYRLAKTQGEYNMAHFRLCMTLLALVALVLSGVFFCQESFTLQHASAIFEWVFCVTVMLFYGTFAFEFAGISGDTMVMLSRGGGRLRSTGIEHKVDSMAGTHSQPHPIQPDNMSIL
;
A
#
# COMPACT_ATOMS: atom_id res chain seq x y z
N MET A 1 -18.17 3.84 15.13
CA MET A 1 -17.20 4.25 14.09
C MET A 1 -15.84 3.73 14.53
N SER A 2 -15.24 2.83 13.74
CA SER A 2 -13.94 2.24 14.10
C SER A 2 -12.81 3.28 14.02
N LEU A 3 -11.98 3.38 15.05
CA LEU A 3 -10.83 4.31 15.07
C LEU A 3 -9.85 4.05 13.92
N TRP A 4 -9.85 2.82 13.39
CA TRP A 4 -9.01 2.42 12.27
C TRP A 4 -9.28 3.19 10.98
N MET A 5 -10.47 3.79 10.82
CA MET A 5 -10.76 4.65 9.66
C MET A 5 -9.90 5.92 9.61
N ILE A 6 -9.42 6.41 10.76
CA ILE A 6 -8.65 7.65 10.84
C ILE A 6 -7.29 7.46 10.17
N LEU A 7 -6.71 6.26 10.27
CA LEU A 7 -5.38 5.95 9.77
C LEU A 7 -5.20 6.16 8.25
N PRO A 8 -6.04 5.57 7.37
CA PRO A 8 -5.92 5.80 5.93
C PRO A 8 -6.21 7.26 5.54
N VAL A 9 -7.04 7.99 6.29
CA VAL A 9 -7.32 9.41 6.04
C VAL A 9 -6.18 10.32 6.52
N SER A 10 -5.54 9.99 7.64
CA SER A 10 -4.45 10.79 8.18
C SER A 10 -3.19 10.71 7.32
N LEU A 11 -2.97 9.60 6.60
CA LEU A 11 -1.83 9.47 5.69
C LEU A 11 -1.79 10.60 4.64
N PRO A 12 -2.78 10.76 3.73
CA PRO A 12 -2.78 11.84 2.75
C PRO A 12 -2.81 13.22 3.39
N VAL A 13 -3.54 13.41 4.51
CA VAL A 13 -3.59 14.71 5.19
C VAL A 13 -2.21 15.11 5.70
N LEU A 14 -1.49 14.21 6.38
CA LEU A 14 -0.18 14.50 6.94
C LEU A 14 0.88 14.62 5.85
N THR A 15 0.90 13.73 4.86
CA THR A 15 1.92 13.75 3.81
C THR A 15 1.75 14.92 2.86
N ILE A 16 0.54 15.17 2.35
CA ILE A 16 0.30 16.27 1.41
C ILE A 16 0.56 17.60 2.13
N THR A 17 -0.04 17.82 3.31
CA THR A 17 0.18 19.06 4.08
C THR A 17 1.65 19.24 4.44
N GLY A 18 2.32 18.16 4.89
CA GLY A 18 3.74 18.21 5.23
C GLY A 18 4.63 18.59 4.03
N ILE A 19 4.38 18.02 2.85
CA ILE A 19 5.14 18.35 1.65
C ILE A 19 4.88 19.82 1.24
N TRP A 20 3.65 20.31 1.35
CA TRP A 20 3.37 21.74 1.14
C TRP A 20 4.08 22.64 2.15
N VAL A 21 4.17 22.24 3.42
CA VAL A 21 4.98 22.98 4.41
C VAL A 21 6.44 22.99 3.98
N VAL A 22 7.01 21.89 3.51
CA VAL A 22 8.37 21.85 2.96
C VAL A 22 8.54 22.83 1.77
N LEU A 23 7.50 23.02 0.95
CA LEU A 23 7.52 24.00 -0.14
C LEU A 23 7.44 25.47 0.34
N TYR A 24 6.67 25.76 1.39
CA TYR A 24 6.36 27.14 1.81
C TYR A 24 7.18 27.65 3.01
N ASN A 25 7.84 26.77 3.77
CA ASN A 25 8.41 27.10 5.09
C ASN A 25 9.83 27.70 5.06
N GLN A 26 10.03 28.73 4.25
CA GLN A 26 11.14 29.71 4.38
C GLN A 26 12.54 29.31 3.91
N SER A 27 12.82 29.53 2.62
CA SER A 27 14.18 29.85 2.15
C SER A 27 14.20 30.90 1.03
N CYS A 28 13.05 31.50 0.68
CA CYS A 28 12.97 32.43 -0.44
C CYS A 28 12.30 33.75 -0.07
N GLU A 29 13.11 34.69 0.41
CA GLU A 29 12.70 36.09 0.56
C GLU A 29 12.66 36.84 -0.79
N GLU A 30 13.31 36.32 -1.85
CA GLU A 30 13.41 36.98 -3.15
C GLU A 30 12.68 36.24 -4.28
N ALA A 31 12.08 37.00 -5.19
CA ALA A 31 11.43 36.48 -6.39
C ALA A 31 12.44 35.82 -7.34
N LEU A 32 12.01 34.81 -8.09
CA LEU A 32 12.83 33.95 -8.96
C LEU A 32 13.82 34.71 -9.89
N TYR A 33 13.43 35.89 -10.40
CA TYR A 33 14.27 36.70 -11.30
C TYR A 33 15.39 37.48 -10.59
N LEU A 34 15.37 37.55 -9.25
CA LEU A 34 16.40 38.18 -8.41
C LEU A 34 17.38 37.16 -7.83
N GLN A 35 17.04 35.88 -7.85
CA GLN A 35 17.90 34.83 -7.28
C GLN A 35 19.21 34.68 -8.07
N SER A 36 20.32 34.94 -7.38
CA SER A 36 21.67 34.86 -7.93
C SER A 36 22.50 33.84 -7.15
N GLY A 37 22.71 32.64 -7.70
CA GLY A 37 23.50 31.59 -7.05
C GLY A 37 23.35 30.21 -7.74
N PRO A 38 24.15 29.20 -7.35
CA PRO A 38 24.07 27.85 -7.92
C PRO A 38 22.84 27.04 -7.46
N SER A 39 22.07 27.54 -6.49
CA SER A 39 20.91 26.89 -5.88
C SER A 39 19.68 27.79 -5.98
N PHE A 40 18.70 27.40 -6.80
CA PHE A 40 17.41 28.09 -6.93
C PHE A 40 16.41 27.54 -5.90
N CYS A 41 15.56 28.41 -5.35
CA CYS A 41 14.51 27.95 -4.45
C CYS A 41 13.38 27.25 -5.20
N CYS A 42 12.65 26.39 -4.48
CA CYS A 42 11.36 25.90 -4.93
C CYS A 42 10.33 27.04 -5.00
N THR A 43 9.78 27.29 -6.19
CA THR A 43 8.69 28.25 -6.40
C THR A 43 7.55 27.56 -7.15
N LEU A 44 6.33 28.11 -7.07
CA LEU A 44 5.16 27.57 -7.77
C LEU A 44 5.27 27.72 -9.29
N ASP A 45 6.02 28.71 -9.76
CA ASP A 45 6.29 28.95 -11.19
C ASP A 45 7.32 27.98 -11.79
N ASN A 46 8.15 27.36 -10.95
CA ASN A 46 9.10 26.30 -11.29
C ASN A 46 8.96 25.15 -10.29
N VAL A 47 7.87 24.38 -10.39
CA VAL A 47 7.62 23.23 -9.51
C VAL A 47 8.76 22.24 -9.67
N PRO A 48 9.69 22.13 -8.71
CA PRO A 48 10.75 21.17 -8.82
C PRO A 48 10.24 19.82 -8.29
N LEU A 49 11.02 18.77 -8.53
CA LEU A 49 10.76 17.45 -7.95
C LEU A 49 10.58 17.57 -6.44
N ILE A 50 9.69 16.78 -5.85
CA ILE A 50 9.36 16.87 -4.41
C ILE A 50 10.63 16.75 -3.57
N SER A 51 11.51 15.83 -3.97
CA SER A 51 12.76 15.54 -3.28
C SER A 51 13.80 16.66 -3.37
N LYS A 52 13.73 17.53 -4.37
CA LYS A 52 14.65 18.67 -4.51
C LYS A 52 14.38 19.76 -3.49
N CYS A 53 13.13 19.93 -3.07
CA CYS A 53 12.79 20.87 -2.00
C CYS A 53 13.20 20.37 -0.61
N GLY A 54 13.36 19.06 -0.45
CA GLY A 54 13.80 18.42 0.79
C GLY A 54 15.30 18.18 0.87
N THR A 55 16.15 18.88 0.10
CA THR A 55 17.60 18.62 0.11
C THR A 55 18.32 19.25 1.30
N LEU A 56 18.03 20.50 1.63
CA LEU A 56 18.79 21.27 2.64
C LEU A 56 18.05 21.34 3.97
N PRO A 57 18.76 21.43 5.12
CA PRO A 57 18.11 21.70 6.40
C PRO A 57 17.55 23.14 6.46
N PRO A 58 16.39 23.36 7.11
CA PRO A 58 15.59 22.40 7.88
C PRO A 58 14.63 21.52 7.05
N GLU A 59 14.41 21.83 5.77
CA GLU A 59 13.44 21.18 4.87
C GLU A 59 13.70 19.68 4.73
N SER A 60 14.97 19.28 4.69
CA SER A 60 15.39 17.89 4.60
C SER A 60 15.00 17.08 5.83
N CYS A 61 15.03 17.68 7.03
CA CYS A 61 14.58 17.02 8.25
C CYS A 61 13.07 16.78 8.23
N PHE A 62 12.29 17.77 7.75
CA PHE A 62 10.85 17.61 7.55
C PHE A 62 10.54 16.55 6.50
N PHE A 63 11.24 16.57 5.36
CA PHE A 63 11.07 15.58 4.29
C PHE A 63 11.37 14.16 4.79
N SER A 64 12.49 13.95 5.49
CA SER A 64 12.83 12.66 6.11
C SER A 64 11.77 12.21 7.11
N LEU A 65 11.27 13.11 7.95
CA LEU A 65 10.22 12.80 8.93
C LEU A 65 8.92 12.38 8.22
N ILE A 66 8.45 13.16 7.25
CA ILE A 66 7.22 12.90 6.51
C ILE A 66 7.30 11.55 5.77
N CYS A 67 8.39 11.30 5.05
CA CYS A 67 8.59 10.03 4.35
C CYS A 67 8.67 8.85 5.32
N SER A 68 9.40 8.97 6.43
CA SER A 68 9.54 7.88 7.39
C SER A 68 8.23 7.56 8.13
N THR A 69 7.50 8.60 8.57
CA THR A 69 6.16 8.45 9.15
C THR A 69 5.19 7.88 8.12
N GLY A 70 5.20 8.39 6.89
CA GLY A 70 4.38 7.89 5.79
C GLY A 70 4.64 6.42 5.50
N SER A 71 5.90 5.98 5.45
CA SER A 71 6.28 4.58 5.28
C SER A 71 5.73 3.69 6.39
N PHE A 72 5.85 4.11 7.65
CA PHE A 72 5.29 3.37 8.77
C PHE A 72 3.76 3.24 8.66
N MET A 73 3.08 4.34 8.37
CA MET A 73 1.62 4.34 8.18
C MET A 73 1.20 3.44 7.02
N VAL A 74 1.91 3.48 5.88
CA VAL A 74 1.70 2.57 4.75
C VAL A 74 1.84 1.11 5.20
N MET A 75 2.90 0.76 5.91
CA MET A 75 3.09 -0.62 6.41
C MET A 75 1.90 -1.09 7.26
N VAL A 76 1.41 -0.25 8.17
CA VAL A 76 0.26 -0.56 9.03
C VAL A 76 -1.03 -0.66 8.23
N ILE A 77 -1.31 0.28 7.33
CA ILE A 77 -2.52 0.24 6.47
C ILE A 77 -2.51 -1.02 5.61
N VAL A 78 -1.38 -1.35 4.97
CA VAL A 78 -1.27 -2.53 4.11
C VAL A 78 -1.46 -3.81 4.92
N LEU A 79 -0.89 -3.89 6.13
CA LEU A 79 -1.06 -5.04 7.02
C LEU A 79 -2.52 -5.20 7.49
N LEU A 80 -3.18 -4.11 7.89
CA LEU A 80 -4.59 -4.11 8.27
C LEU A 80 -5.47 -4.52 7.08
N ARG A 81 -5.17 -4.00 5.89
CA ARG A 81 -5.89 -4.37 4.67
C ARG A 81 -5.73 -5.85 4.37
N TYR A 82 -4.51 -6.38 4.48
CA TYR A 82 -4.23 -7.80 4.29
C TYR A 82 -5.05 -8.67 5.26
N ALA A 83 -5.04 -8.35 6.55
CA ALA A 83 -5.81 -9.08 7.57
C ALA A 83 -7.32 -8.98 7.33
N HIS A 84 -7.83 -7.80 7.00
CA HIS A 84 -9.25 -7.57 6.71
C HIS A 84 -9.75 -8.45 5.56
N VAL A 85 -8.94 -8.59 4.50
CA VAL A 85 -9.29 -9.44 3.35
C VAL A 85 -9.34 -10.92 3.74
N ILE A 86 -8.42 -11.38 4.60
CA ILE A 86 -8.42 -12.75 5.09
C ILE A 86 -9.65 -13.03 5.96
N GLU A 87 -10.06 -12.08 6.79
CA GLU A 87 -11.17 -12.24 7.74
C GLU A 87 -12.50 -12.39 7.02
N LYS A 88 -12.77 -11.51 6.04
CA LYS A 88 -14.06 -11.50 5.33
C LYS A 88 -14.18 -12.52 4.22
N HIS A 89 -13.05 -13.00 3.70
CA HIS A 89 -13.03 -13.88 2.54
C HIS A 89 -12.10 -15.07 2.83
N GLN A 90 -11.06 -15.25 2.03
CA GLN A 90 -9.99 -16.21 2.20
C GLN A 90 -8.72 -15.56 1.61
N ASN A 91 -7.54 -15.93 2.11
CA ASN A 91 -6.32 -15.40 1.53
C ASN A 91 -6.16 -15.82 0.07
N CYS A 92 -5.56 -14.95 -0.75
CA CYS A 92 -5.28 -15.23 -2.15
C CYS A 92 -3.94 -14.61 -2.56
N VAL A 93 -3.39 -15.08 -3.69
CA VAL A 93 -2.09 -14.61 -4.21
C VAL A 93 -2.08 -13.09 -4.40
N LEU A 94 -3.18 -12.49 -4.88
CA LEU A 94 -3.31 -11.04 -5.02
C LEU A 94 -3.14 -10.30 -3.68
N ASN A 95 -3.70 -10.83 -2.60
CA ASN A 95 -3.63 -10.21 -1.28
C ASN A 95 -2.20 -10.26 -0.72
N THR A 96 -1.53 -11.41 -0.83
CA THR A 96 -0.13 -11.55 -0.42
C THR A 96 0.82 -10.72 -1.29
N ALA A 97 0.63 -10.71 -2.61
CA ALA A 97 1.41 -9.88 -3.52
C ALA A 97 1.23 -8.38 -3.21
N SER A 98 0.01 -7.97 -2.87
CA SER A 98 -0.25 -6.59 -2.45
C SER A 98 0.42 -6.25 -1.13
N LEU A 99 0.42 -7.15 -0.13
CA LEU A 99 1.17 -6.95 1.11
C LEU A 99 2.67 -6.72 0.83
N SER A 100 3.28 -7.62 0.05
CA SER A 100 4.70 -7.55 -0.29
C SER A 100 5.05 -6.26 -1.05
N THR A 101 4.27 -5.90 -2.08
CA THR A 101 4.51 -4.67 -2.86
C THR A 101 4.34 -3.41 -2.02
N GLY A 102 3.37 -3.37 -1.11
CA GLY A 102 3.17 -2.25 -0.19
C GLY A 102 4.33 -2.07 0.80
N TRP A 103 4.90 -3.15 1.33
CA TRP A 103 6.07 -3.08 2.22
C TRP A 103 7.36 -2.73 1.48
N ILE A 104 7.56 -3.25 0.27
CA ILE A 104 8.70 -2.86 -0.58
C ILE A 104 8.59 -1.36 -0.93
N CYS A 105 7.39 -0.86 -1.21
CA CYS A 105 7.14 0.56 -1.42
C CYS A 105 7.54 1.39 -0.19
N ALA A 106 7.15 0.96 1.01
CA ALA A 106 7.51 1.64 2.25
C ALA A 106 9.04 1.69 2.47
N ALA A 107 9.74 0.59 2.16
CA ALA A 107 11.21 0.55 2.22
C ALA A 107 11.85 1.53 1.23
N GLY A 108 11.35 1.58 -0.02
CA GLY A 108 11.80 2.56 -1.01
C GLY A 108 11.56 4.00 -0.54
N LEU A 109 10.40 4.29 0.04
CA LEU A 109 10.06 5.62 0.56
C LEU A 109 10.94 6.03 1.75
N ILE A 110 11.35 5.10 2.63
CA ILE A 110 12.35 5.37 3.67
C ILE A 110 13.68 5.79 3.04
N MET A 111 14.13 5.10 1.99
CA MET A 111 15.37 5.45 1.29
C MET A 111 15.27 6.85 0.66
N VAL A 112 14.18 7.13 -0.07
CA VAL A 112 13.95 8.45 -0.70
C VAL A 112 14.00 9.57 0.34
N GLY A 113 13.33 9.38 1.48
CA GLY A 113 13.24 10.39 2.53
C GLY A 113 14.55 10.66 3.26
N ASN A 114 15.38 9.63 3.48
CA ASN A 114 16.57 9.74 4.32
C ASN A 114 17.87 9.93 3.53
N PHE A 115 17.87 9.65 2.22
CA PHE A 115 19.00 9.90 1.34
C PHE A 115 18.62 11.01 0.36
N GLN A 116 19.03 12.24 0.66
CA GLN A 116 18.71 13.42 -0.15
C GLN A 116 19.40 13.31 -1.51
N VAL A 117 18.71 13.80 -2.55
CA VAL A 117 19.15 13.63 -3.95
C VAL A 117 20.49 14.28 -4.26
N ASP A 118 20.85 15.38 -3.57
CA ASP A 118 22.13 16.07 -3.79
C ASP A 118 23.28 15.53 -2.92
N ASN A 119 22.97 14.84 -1.81
CA ASN A 119 23.98 14.31 -0.89
C ASN A 119 24.28 12.82 -1.15
N ALA A 120 23.25 12.05 -1.51
CA ALA A 120 23.32 10.60 -1.67
C ALA A 120 22.51 10.14 -2.90
N LYS A 121 22.80 10.76 -4.06
CA LYS A 121 22.08 10.62 -5.33
C LYS A 121 21.76 9.17 -5.73
N VAL A 122 22.74 8.26 -5.64
CA VAL A 122 22.55 6.85 -6.03
C VAL A 122 21.50 6.18 -5.15
N LEU A 123 21.61 6.31 -3.82
CA LEU A 123 20.67 5.71 -2.88
C LEU A 123 19.28 6.35 -3.03
N HIS A 124 19.20 7.66 -3.26
CA HIS A 124 17.95 8.35 -3.53
C HIS A 124 17.21 7.76 -4.73
N TYR A 125 17.88 7.65 -5.88
CA TYR A 125 17.26 7.13 -7.10
C TYR A 125 16.98 5.63 -7.05
N VAL A 126 17.79 4.84 -6.32
CA VAL A 126 17.44 3.44 -6.02
C VAL A 126 16.15 3.39 -5.20
N GLY A 127 16.03 4.24 -4.17
CA GLY A 127 14.82 4.37 -3.37
C GLY A 127 13.60 4.74 -4.23
N ALA A 128 13.72 5.74 -5.10
CA ALA A 128 12.65 6.19 -5.98
C ALA A 128 12.24 5.10 -6.99
N GLY A 129 13.24 4.43 -7.59
CA GLY A 129 13.07 3.31 -8.50
C GLY A 129 12.43 2.07 -7.85
N ILE A 130 12.51 1.95 -6.52
CA ILE A 130 11.75 0.93 -5.76
C ILE A 130 10.35 1.44 -5.43
N ALA A 131 10.23 2.63 -4.84
CA ALA A 131 8.99 3.17 -4.30
C ALA A 131 7.91 3.39 -5.37
N PHE A 132 8.24 4.04 -6.49
CA PHE A 132 7.22 4.42 -7.48
C PHE A 132 6.68 3.21 -8.25
N PRO A 133 7.49 2.28 -8.79
CA PRO A 133 6.94 1.11 -9.47
C PRO A 133 6.19 0.18 -8.51
N THR A 134 6.66 -0.02 -7.28
CA THR A 134 5.99 -0.93 -6.34
C THR A 134 4.71 -0.34 -5.75
N SER A 135 4.61 0.99 -5.58
CA SER A 135 3.32 1.64 -5.29
C SER A 135 2.34 1.50 -6.45
N MET A 136 2.80 1.63 -7.70
CA MET A 136 1.95 1.42 -8.88
C MET A 136 1.43 -0.03 -8.94
N LEU A 137 2.29 -1.01 -8.70
CA LEU A 137 1.88 -2.41 -8.58
C LEU A 137 0.88 -2.62 -7.44
N PHE A 138 1.13 -2.00 -6.28
CA PHE A 138 0.25 -2.10 -5.12
C PHE A 138 -1.17 -1.60 -5.42
N VAL A 139 -1.32 -0.39 -5.97
CA VAL A 139 -2.64 0.19 -6.25
C VAL A 139 -3.36 -0.56 -7.39
N GLY A 140 -2.62 -1.10 -8.36
CA GLY A 140 -3.15 -1.99 -9.39
C GLY A 140 -3.70 -3.30 -8.80
N LEU A 141 -2.92 -3.96 -7.94
CA LEU A 141 -3.34 -5.18 -7.24
C LEU A 141 -4.54 -4.93 -6.34
N GLN A 142 -4.57 -3.81 -5.60
CA GLN A 142 -5.69 -3.45 -4.73
C GLN A 142 -6.94 -3.08 -5.54
N SER A 143 -6.82 -2.45 -6.71
CA SER A 143 -7.96 -2.22 -7.60
C SER A 143 -8.57 -3.53 -8.09
N ALA A 144 -7.72 -4.46 -8.57
CA ALA A 144 -8.17 -5.79 -9.00
C ALA A 144 -8.79 -6.58 -7.84
N LEU A 145 -8.19 -6.52 -6.65
CA LEU A 145 -8.72 -7.16 -5.45
C LEU A 145 -10.07 -6.54 -5.05
N THR A 146 -10.23 -5.22 -5.14
CA THR A 146 -11.50 -4.54 -4.83
C THR A 146 -12.63 -5.03 -5.73
N TYR A 147 -12.39 -5.18 -7.04
CA TYR A 147 -13.37 -5.79 -7.95
C TYR A 147 -13.69 -7.24 -7.59
N ARG A 148 -12.67 -8.04 -7.27
CA ARG A 148 -12.84 -9.45 -6.91
C ARG A 148 -13.68 -9.63 -5.64
N LEU A 149 -13.61 -8.68 -4.71
CA LEU A 149 -14.30 -8.75 -3.43
C LEU A 149 -15.68 -8.07 -3.43
N ALA A 150 -15.95 -7.20 -4.41
CA ALA A 150 -17.21 -6.46 -4.51
C ALA A 150 -18.43 -7.39 -4.69
N LYS A 151 -19.47 -7.15 -3.89
CA LYS A 151 -20.76 -7.86 -3.95
C LYS A 151 -21.94 -6.90 -4.12
N THR A 152 -21.77 -5.65 -3.72
CA THR A 152 -22.79 -4.61 -3.79
C THR A 152 -22.43 -3.55 -4.83
N GLN A 153 -23.44 -2.81 -5.32
CA GLN A 153 -23.20 -1.72 -6.27
C GLN A 153 -22.30 -0.62 -5.69
N GLY A 154 -22.39 -0.35 -4.38
CA GLY A 154 -21.49 0.59 -3.70
C GLY A 154 -20.02 0.14 -3.74
N GLU A 155 -19.76 -1.14 -3.55
CA GLU A 155 -18.41 -1.71 -3.64
C GLU A 155 -17.89 -1.72 -5.08
N TYR A 156 -18.75 -1.97 -6.08
CA TYR A 156 -18.37 -1.83 -7.49
C TYR A 156 -18.05 -0.38 -7.85
N ASN A 157 -18.83 0.60 -7.38
CA ASN A 157 -18.54 2.02 -7.57
C ASN A 157 -17.17 2.40 -6.99
N MET A 158 -16.85 1.90 -5.79
CA MET A 158 -15.51 2.07 -5.20
C MET A 158 -14.42 1.41 -6.04
N ALA A 159 -14.67 0.22 -6.59
CA ALA A 159 -13.73 -0.46 -7.48
C ALA A 159 -13.46 0.33 -8.77
N HIS A 160 -14.51 0.91 -9.39
CA HIS A 160 -14.37 1.82 -10.54
C HIS A 160 -13.57 3.07 -10.17
N PHE A 161 -13.87 3.68 -9.03
CA PHE A 161 -13.13 4.85 -8.55
C PHE A 161 -11.63 4.55 -8.37
N ARG A 162 -11.29 3.44 -7.71
CA ARG A 162 -9.91 2.98 -7.53
C ARG A 162 -9.21 2.66 -8.85
N LEU A 163 -9.92 2.07 -9.82
CA LEU A 163 -9.40 1.84 -11.15
C LEU A 163 -9.08 3.15 -11.87
N CYS A 164 -9.97 4.13 -11.84
CA CYS A 164 -9.73 5.45 -12.43
C CYS A 164 -8.50 6.11 -11.81
N MET A 165 -8.35 6.09 -10.48
CA MET A 165 -7.16 6.60 -9.79
C MET A 165 -5.89 5.84 -10.18
N THR A 166 -5.97 4.51 -10.30
CA THR A 166 -4.84 3.67 -10.73
C THR A 166 -4.40 4.00 -12.16
N LEU A 167 -5.35 4.20 -13.08
CA LEU A 167 -5.04 4.59 -14.45
C LEU A 167 -4.44 6.00 -14.53
N LEU A 168 -4.98 6.95 -13.75
CA LEU A 168 -4.40 8.29 -13.63
C LEU A 168 -2.97 8.25 -13.10
N ALA A 169 -2.73 7.47 -12.03
CA ALA A 169 -1.41 7.27 -11.47
C ALA A 169 -0.45 6.62 -12.48
N LEU A 170 -0.90 5.63 -13.24
CA LEU A 170 -0.09 4.99 -14.28
C LEU A 170 0.33 5.99 -15.36
N VAL A 171 -0.63 6.77 -15.89
CA VAL A 171 -0.34 7.80 -16.90
C VAL A 171 0.63 8.84 -16.33
N ALA A 172 0.40 9.32 -15.11
CA ALA A 172 1.28 10.28 -14.45
C ALA A 172 2.69 9.73 -14.25
N LEU A 173 2.84 8.49 -13.77
CA LEU A 173 4.16 7.87 -13.58
C LEU A 173 4.92 7.69 -14.90
N VAL A 174 4.23 7.24 -15.96
CA VAL A 174 4.84 7.07 -17.29
C VAL A 174 5.29 8.41 -17.86
N LEU A 175 4.43 9.44 -17.81
CA LEU A 175 4.77 10.77 -18.31
C LEU A 175 5.90 11.41 -17.50
N SER A 176 5.87 11.24 -16.17
CA SER A 176 6.95 11.70 -15.29
C SER A 176 8.28 11.08 -15.70
N GLY A 177 8.35 9.75 -15.84
CA GLY A 177 9.58 9.06 -16.24
C GLY A 177 10.07 9.43 -17.65
N VAL A 178 9.16 9.50 -18.63
CA VAL A 178 9.51 9.85 -20.03
C VAL A 178 10.07 11.27 -20.11
N PHE A 179 9.45 12.22 -19.42
CA PHE A 179 9.89 13.61 -19.42
C PHE A 179 11.12 13.85 -18.54
N PHE A 180 11.32 13.06 -17.49
CA PHE A 180 12.50 13.13 -16.63
C PHE A 180 13.80 12.84 -17.39
N CYS A 181 13.75 11.89 -18.34
CA CYS A 181 14.90 11.52 -19.16
C CYS A 181 15.29 12.58 -20.22
N GLN A 182 14.52 13.66 -20.35
CA GLN A 182 14.77 14.71 -21.34
C GLN A 182 15.66 15.81 -20.77
N GLU A 183 16.50 16.44 -21.61
CA GLU A 183 17.37 17.54 -21.20
C GLU A 183 16.66 18.90 -21.15
N SER A 184 15.46 19.00 -21.74
CA SER A 184 14.70 20.25 -21.77
C SER A 184 14.16 20.61 -20.39
N PHE A 185 14.45 21.82 -19.93
CA PHE A 185 13.90 22.38 -18.68
C PHE A 185 12.36 22.30 -18.62
N THR A 186 11.69 22.60 -19.73
CA THR A 186 10.21 22.56 -19.79
C THR A 186 9.68 21.14 -19.58
N LEU A 187 10.36 20.13 -20.14
CA LEU A 187 9.97 18.74 -19.97
C LEU A 187 10.30 18.25 -18.55
N GLN A 188 11.43 18.65 -17.98
CA GLN A 188 11.75 18.33 -16.57
C GLN A 188 10.77 18.96 -15.59
N HIS A 189 10.32 20.20 -15.83
CA HIS A 189 9.25 20.82 -15.05
C HIS A 189 7.93 20.04 -15.21
N ALA A 190 7.56 19.67 -16.43
CA ALA A 190 6.39 18.81 -16.65
C ALA A 190 6.52 17.46 -15.92
N SER A 191 7.70 16.85 -15.93
CA SER A 191 7.99 15.61 -15.20
C SER A 191 7.71 15.74 -13.70
N ALA A 192 8.14 16.86 -13.10
CA ALA A 192 7.86 17.15 -11.70
C ALA A 192 6.36 17.29 -11.44
N ILE A 193 5.62 18.01 -12.28
CA ILE A 193 4.15 18.11 -12.15
C ILE A 193 3.50 16.72 -12.18
N PHE A 194 3.92 15.84 -13.09
CA PHE A 194 3.39 14.47 -13.14
C PHE A 194 3.81 13.61 -11.94
N GLU A 195 5.01 13.80 -11.39
CA GLU A 195 5.43 13.17 -10.11
C GLU A 195 4.48 13.57 -8.97
N TRP A 196 4.15 14.86 -8.87
CA TRP A 196 3.20 15.38 -7.90
C TRP A 196 1.81 14.77 -8.07
N VAL A 197 1.29 14.76 -9.30
CA VAL A 197 -0.02 14.14 -9.60
C VAL A 197 -0.01 12.65 -9.21
N PHE A 198 1.05 11.93 -9.53
CA PHE A 198 1.22 10.53 -9.14
C PHE A 198 1.17 10.35 -7.62
N CYS A 199 2.02 11.08 -6.89
CA CYS A 199 2.12 10.98 -5.42
C CYS A 199 0.79 11.31 -4.73
N VAL A 200 0.15 12.42 -5.10
CA VAL A 200 -1.15 12.82 -4.54
C VAL A 200 -2.22 11.78 -4.84
N THR A 201 -2.28 11.26 -6.07
CA THR A 201 -3.25 10.23 -6.44
C THR A 201 -3.07 8.96 -5.62
N VAL A 202 -1.83 8.49 -5.44
CA VAL A 202 -1.53 7.30 -4.61
C VAL A 202 -1.90 7.55 -3.15
N MET A 203 -1.61 8.72 -2.58
CA MET A 203 -1.98 9.05 -1.20
C MET A 203 -3.50 9.09 -1.00
N LEU A 204 -4.23 9.69 -1.94
CA LEU A 204 -5.69 9.68 -1.92
C LEU A 204 -6.25 8.26 -2.10
N PHE A 205 -5.60 7.41 -2.89
CA PHE A 205 -5.97 6.00 -3.04
C PHE A 205 -5.92 5.28 -1.69
N TYR A 206 -4.85 5.47 -0.90
CA TYR A 206 -4.78 4.94 0.46
C TYR A 206 -5.93 5.45 1.34
N GLY A 207 -6.30 6.73 1.20
CA GLY A 207 -7.46 7.33 1.88
C GLY A 207 -8.76 6.59 1.65
N THR A 208 -8.94 5.98 0.47
CA THR A 208 -10.16 5.21 0.18
C THR A 208 -10.33 3.97 1.06
N PHE A 209 -9.27 3.45 1.69
CA PHE A 209 -9.40 2.31 2.61
C PHE A 209 -10.18 2.64 3.88
N ALA A 210 -10.43 3.92 4.17
CA ALA A 210 -11.27 4.35 5.27
C ALA A 210 -12.65 3.66 5.25
N PHE A 211 -13.22 3.45 4.06
CA PHE A 211 -14.53 2.82 3.90
C PHE A 211 -14.53 1.35 4.33
N GLU A 212 -13.49 0.58 4.02
CA GLU A 212 -13.38 -0.79 4.52
C GLU A 212 -12.94 -0.87 5.98
N PHE A 213 -12.10 0.08 6.42
CA PHE A 213 -11.59 0.11 7.78
C PHE A 213 -12.66 0.49 8.79
N ALA A 214 -13.77 1.08 8.33
CA ALA A 214 -14.99 1.29 9.11
C ALA A 214 -15.53 -0.01 9.72
N GLY A 215 -15.34 -1.13 9.01
CA GLY A 215 -15.78 -2.45 9.40
C GLY A 215 -14.70 -3.35 10.00
N ILE A 216 -13.52 -2.82 10.36
CA ILE A 216 -12.50 -3.60 11.11
C ILE A 216 -13.01 -3.84 12.53
N SER A 217 -13.03 -5.12 12.92
CA SER A 217 -13.57 -5.62 14.18
C SER A 217 -12.44 -6.04 15.14
N GLY A 218 -12.79 -6.48 16.35
CA GLY A 218 -11.83 -7.11 17.26
C GLY A 218 -11.24 -8.42 16.70
N ASP A 219 -11.96 -9.11 15.81
CA ASP A 219 -11.51 -10.39 15.23
C ASP A 219 -10.37 -10.19 14.24
N THR A 220 -10.35 -9.07 13.49
CA THR A 220 -9.19 -8.67 12.67
C THR A 220 -7.93 -8.56 13.54
N MET A 221 -8.06 -7.97 14.73
CA MET A 221 -6.94 -7.78 15.66
C MET A 221 -6.47 -9.10 16.26
N VAL A 222 -7.41 -10.01 16.56
CA VAL A 222 -7.10 -11.37 17.02
C VAL A 222 -6.40 -12.18 15.94
N MET A 223 -6.75 -11.99 14.65
CA MET A 223 -6.02 -12.63 13.54
C MET A 223 -4.58 -12.13 13.47
N LEU A 224 -4.36 -10.83 13.64
CA LEU A 224 -3.02 -10.23 13.65
C LEU A 224 -2.20 -10.73 14.85
N SER A 225 -2.79 -10.86 16.03
CA SER A 225 -2.10 -11.35 17.23
C SER A 225 -1.79 -12.85 17.19
N ARG A 226 -2.58 -13.64 16.46
CA ARG A 226 -2.36 -15.08 16.27
C ARG A 226 -1.37 -15.42 15.15
N GLY A 227 -0.83 -14.43 14.45
CA GLY A 227 0.31 -14.57 13.53
C GLY A 227 0.14 -15.67 12.48
N GLY A 228 -0.76 -15.50 11.49
CA GLY A 228 -0.79 -16.32 10.27
C GLY A 228 -0.98 -17.85 10.45
N GLY A 229 -1.21 -18.33 11.67
CA GLY A 229 -1.29 -19.74 12.01
C GLY A 229 -2.69 -20.32 11.81
N ARG A 230 -3.10 -20.52 10.56
CA ARG A 230 -4.07 -21.55 10.19
C ARG A 230 -3.94 -21.88 8.71
N LEU A 231 -2.85 -22.58 8.37
CA LEU A 231 -2.94 -23.60 7.35
C LEU A 231 -4.04 -24.55 7.80
N ARG A 232 -5.14 -24.55 7.06
CA ARG A 232 -6.38 -25.26 7.32
C ARG A 232 -6.12 -26.75 7.55
N SER A 233 -5.98 -27.17 8.80
CA SER A 233 -6.28 -28.54 9.22
C SER A 233 -7.79 -28.68 9.31
N THR A 234 -8.45 -28.79 8.16
CA THR A 234 -9.78 -29.39 8.08
C THR A 234 -9.62 -30.62 7.20
N GLY A 235 -9.28 -31.74 7.83
CA GLY A 235 -9.04 -33.00 7.14
C GLY A 235 -8.69 -34.17 8.06
N ILE A 236 -8.32 -33.93 9.32
CA ILE A 236 -7.91 -35.01 10.24
C ILE A 236 -8.99 -35.39 11.26
N GLU A 237 -9.88 -34.47 11.67
CA GLU A 237 -10.92 -34.80 12.66
C GLU A 237 -12.00 -35.76 12.14
N HIS A 238 -12.23 -35.83 10.82
CA HIS A 238 -13.24 -36.76 10.28
C HIS A 238 -12.73 -38.19 10.07
N LYS A 239 -11.42 -38.45 10.26
CA LYS A 239 -10.83 -39.79 10.03
C LYS A 239 -10.49 -40.54 11.32
N VAL A 240 -10.46 -39.86 12.47
CA VAL A 240 -10.16 -40.51 13.76
C VAL A 240 -11.40 -41.22 14.33
N ASP A 241 -12.61 -40.70 14.09
CA ASP A 241 -13.84 -41.36 14.54
C ASP A 241 -14.20 -42.61 13.73
N SER A 242 -13.62 -42.79 12.55
CA SER A 242 -13.86 -43.99 11.72
C SER A 242 -12.91 -45.16 12.01
N MET A 243 -11.92 -44.99 12.90
CA MET A 243 -10.93 -46.02 13.23
C MET A 243 -10.98 -46.53 14.68
N ALA A 244 -11.86 -45.98 15.52
CA ALA A 244 -11.97 -46.37 16.94
C ALA A 244 -13.17 -47.29 17.25
N GLY A 245 -13.81 -47.88 16.23
CA GLY A 245 -15.07 -48.62 16.36
C GLY A 245 -15.04 -50.04 15.83
N THR A 246 -14.08 -50.88 16.25
CA THR A 246 -14.17 -52.34 16.05
C THR A 246 -13.65 -53.08 17.28
N HIS A 247 -14.48 -53.10 18.33
CA HIS A 247 -14.33 -54.05 19.42
C HIS A 247 -14.82 -55.43 18.98
N SER A 248 -13.95 -56.41 19.20
CA SER A 248 -14.13 -57.85 19.02
C SER A 248 -15.29 -58.42 19.83
N GLN A 249 -16.13 -59.22 19.16
CA GLN A 249 -17.10 -60.15 19.77
C GLN A 249 -16.81 -61.56 19.20
N PRO A 250 -16.68 -62.60 20.05
CA PRO A 250 -16.46 -63.96 19.59
C PRO A 250 -17.79 -64.64 19.23
N HIS A 251 -17.84 -65.24 18.03
CA HIS A 251 -18.93 -66.08 17.56
C HIS A 251 -19.09 -67.35 18.41
N PRO A 252 -20.32 -67.76 18.76
CA PRO A 252 -20.66 -69.15 19.02
C PRO A 252 -21.18 -69.83 17.74
N ILE A 253 -20.73 -71.06 17.53
CA ILE A 253 -21.15 -72.01 16.50
C ILE A 253 -22.50 -72.61 16.93
N GLN A 254 -23.48 -72.68 16.02
CA GLN A 254 -24.67 -73.53 16.18
C GLN A 254 -25.12 -74.07 14.80
N PRO A 255 -25.60 -75.33 14.71
CA PRO A 255 -25.55 -76.12 13.49
C PRO A 255 -26.82 -76.05 12.63
N ASP A 256 -26.65 -76.50 11.38
CA ASP A 256 -27.67 -76.68 10.35
C ASP A 256 -28.91 -77.43 10.84
N ASN A 257 -30.09 -76.96 10.42
CA ASN A 257 -31.27 -77.82 10.31
C ASN A 257 -32.21 -77.40 9.17
N MET A 258 -32.60 -78.41 8.39
CA MET A 258 -33.47 -78.39 7.20
C MET A 258 -34.91 -77.91 7.44
N SER A 259 -35.51 -77.30 6.40
CA SER A 259 -36.91 -77.48 5.93
C SER A 259 -37.13 -76.46 4.78
N ILE A 260 -37.29 -76.83 3.51
CA ILE A 260 -38.45 -77.43 2.82
C ILE A 260 -39.78 -76.76 3.20
N LEU A 261 -40.16 -75.70 2.47
CA LEU A 261 -41.34 -75.64 1.57
C LEU A 261 -41.40 -74.29 0.85
#